data_AF-A0A7W0T0I6-F1
#
_entry.id   AF-A0A7W0T0I6-F1
#
_cell.length_a   1.000
_cell.length_b   1.000
_cell.length_c   1.000
_cell.angle_alpha   90.00
_cell.angle_beta   90.00
_cell.angle_gamma   90.00
#
_symmetry.space_group_name_H-M   'P 1'
#
loop_
_entity.id
_entity.type
_entity.pdbx_description
1 polymer ?
#
loop_
_entity_poly.entity_id
_entity_poly.type
_entity_poly.pdbx_seq_one_letter_code
_entity_poly.pdbx_strand_id
1 'polypeptide(L)'
;MIVFPIASALLSALCAVVLFRDAQRRPRPDKIVWTIAFVMFALAAGADAAGIAFGWSAWLARLYYGTGPALVVAFLAIGQLYLLFPLAMRRFGVGITLFVSALWVSLVFNAPIDRVRLAEDGWDAIERGTEMVVITVLINSVGTAIIVGGTAWSVWRFWRRGVYRHRMIGCALICAGTLVVAAGGSLSRLGHYEYLYIAMAIGVGMIFGGVLASRRLDRIPAESSIMAVDLTGPPAHDLPLANTSGLAFLQDLLLGRDDTEIDRICTEWSVARETTPALSRNDARRAWRLRLVLAPDAVARFDGLPVSARRQLTTLYHDVLTWERSGRDEIAEIVASPEPVPATRHA
;
A
#
# COMPACT_ATOMS: atom_id res chain seq x y z
N MET A 1 -24.42 -22.52 12.47
CA MET A 1 -24.35 -21.71 13.71
C MET A 1 -24.27 -20.23 13.35
N ILE A 2 -25.24 -19.42 13.75
CA ILE A 2 -25.37 -18.00 13.33
C ILE A 2 -24.26 -17.06 13.86
N VAL A 3 -23.56 -17.45 14.93
CA VAL A 3 -22.57 -16.59 15.61
C VAL A 3 -21.40 -16.21 14.70
N PHE A 4 -20.90 -17.15 13.88
CA PHE A 4 -19.74 -16.91 13.01
C PHE A 4 -20.02 -15.96 11.84
N PRO A 5 -21.16 -16.06 11.12
CA PRO A 5 -21.59 -15.03 10.18
C PRO A 5 -21.71 -13.64 10.81
N ILE A 6 -22.32 -13.53 12.00
CA ILE A 6 -22.44 -12.25 12.72
C ILE A 6 -21.07 -11.68 13.06
N ALA A 7 -20.16 -12.49 13.61
CA ALA A 7 -18.81 -12.05 13.94
C ALA A 7 -18.05 -11.59 12.68
N SER A 8 -18.15 -12.33 11.58
CA SER A 8 -17.54 -11.98 10.30
C SER A 8 -18.08 -10.67 9.75
N ALA A 9 -19.40 -10.45 9.85
CA ALA A 9 -20.06 -9.22 9.43
C ALA A 9 -19.59 -8.01 10.24
N LEU A 10 -19.54 -8.14 11.57
CA LEU A 10 -19.10 -7.08 12.47
C LEU A 10 -17.63 -6.73 12.27
N LEU A 11 -16.73 -7.72 12.21
CA LEU A 11 -15.31 -7.51 11.97
C LEU A 11 -15.06 -6.82 10.61
N SER A 12 -15.77 -7.27 9.58
CA SER A 12 -15.70 -6.65 8.25
C SER A 12 -16.20 -5.20 8.26
N ALA A 13 -17.34 -4.94 8.91
CA ALA A 13 -17.89 -3.59 9.02
C ALA A 13 -16.96 -2.64 9.79
N LEU A 14 -16.37 -3.10 10.89
CA LEU A 14 -15.37 -2.34 11.64
C LEU A 14 -14.13 -2.04 10.79
N CYS A 15 -13.63 -3.04 10.06
CA CYS A 15 -12.51 -2.86 9.14
C CYS A 15 -12.84 -1.84 8.03
N ALA A 16 -14.03 -1.94 7.44
CA ALA A 16 -14.52 -0.98 6.45
C ALA A 16 -14.56 0.46 7.01
N VAL A 17 -15.11 0.66 8.22
CA VAL A 17 -15.15 1.97 8.88
C VAL A 17 -13.74 2.54 9.11
N VAL A 18 -12.78 1.69 9.51
CA VAL A 18 -11.39 2.10 9.70
C VAL A 18 -10.76 2.55 8.39
N LEU A 19 -10.88 1.74 7.33
CA LEU A 19 -10.32 2.04 6.01
C LEU A 19 -10.99 3.26 5.37
N PHE A 20 -12.30 3.41 5.54
CA PHE A 20 -13.07 4.56 5.06
C PHE A 20 -12.58 5.87 5.69
N ARG A 21 -12.38 5.90 7.02
CA ARG A 21 -11.81 7.06 7.71
C ARG A 21 -10.40 7.38 7.21
N ASP A 22 -9.59 6.36 6.96
CA ASP A 22 -8.25 6.53 6.39
C ASP A 22 -8.29 7.02 4.93
N ALA A 23 -9.31 6.66 4.17
CA ALA A 23 -9.56 7.13 2.80
C ALA A 23 -10.05 8.59 2.78
N GLN A 24 -10.92 8.99 3.71
CA GLN A 24 -11.35 10.39 3.84
C GLN A 24 -10.19 11.34 4.15
N ARG A 25 -9.27 10.93 5.04
CA ARG A 25 -8.11 11.74 5.42
C ARG A 25 -7.05 11.83 4.33
N ARG A 26 -6.78 10.71 3.64
CA ARG A 26 -5.79 10.61 2.56
C ARG A 26 -6.32 9.64 1.50
N PRO A 27 -7.09 10.14 0.52
CA PRO A 27 -7.71 9.30 -0.48
C PRO A 27 -6.64 8.63 -1.33
N ARG A 28 -6.71 7.30 -1.38
CA ARG A 28 -5.91 6.47 -2.28
C ARG A 28 -6.78 5.35 -2.84
N PRO A 29 -6.63 4.99 -4.12
CA PRO A 29 -7.48 3.98 -4.76
C PRO A 29 -7.49 2.64 -4.02
N ASP A 30 -6.35 2.17 -3.53
CA ASP A 30 -6.22 0.92 -2.76
C ASP A 30 -7.17 0.91 -1.54
N LYS A 31 -7.19 1.99 -0.75
CA LYS A 31 -8.05 2.10 0.43
C LYS A 31 -9.53 2.13 0.07
N ILE A 32 -9.90 2.78 -1.03
CA ILE A 32 -11.28 2.87 -1.48
C ILE A 32 -11.77 1.48 -1.89
N VAL A 33 -11.01 0.79 -2.72
CA VAL A 33 -11.36 -0.56 -3.20
C VAL A 33 -11.40 -1.55 -2.03
N TRP A 34 -10.45 -1.49 -1.10
CA TRP A 34 -10.50 -2.34 0.11
C TRP A 34 -11.70 -2.01 1.01
N THR A 35 -12.04 -0.73 1.17
CA THR A 35 -13.25 -0.34 1.92
C THR A 35 -14.49 -0.99 1.31
N ILE A 36 -14.64 -0.91 -0.03
CA ILE A 36 -15.76 -1.55 -0.73
C ILE A 36 -15.74 -3.07 -0.54
N ALA A 37 -14.57 -3.71 -0.60
CA ALA A 37 -14.43 -5.14 -0.35
C ALA A 37 -14.96 -5.55 1.04
N PHE A 38 -14.59 -4.81 2.10
CA PHE A 38 -15.05 -5.11 3.45
C PHE A 38 -16.52 -4.76 3.68
N VAL A 39 -17.07 -3.75 2.99
CA VAL A 39 -18.51 -3.51 2.98
C VAL A 39 -19.25 -4.69 2.34
N MET A 40 -18.78 -5.16 1.19
CA MET A 40 -19.35 -6.34 0.52
C MET A 40 -19.26 -7.60 1.38
N PHE A 41 -18.13 -7.81 2.06
CA PHE A 41 -17.99 -8.91 3.02
C PHE A 41 -19.02 -8.78 4.14
N ALA A 42 -19.14 -7.59 4.76
CA ALA A 42 -20.12 -7.36 5.81
C ALA A 42 -21.56 -7.61 5.36
N LEU A 43 -21.90 -7.20 4.13
CA LEU A 43 -23.21 -7.46 3.52
C LEU A 43 -23.45 -8.96 3.28
N ALA A 44 -22.46 -9.69 2.75
CA ALA A 44 -22.60 -11.13 2.50
C ALA A 44 -22.77 -11.91 3.81
N ALA A 45 -21.91 -11.66 4.79
CA ALA A 45 -21.98 -12.31 6.10
C ALA A 45 -23.24 -11.91 6.89
N GLY A 46 -23.67 -10.66 6.77
CA GLY A 46 -24.93 -10.18 7.34
C GLY A 46 -26.16 -10.81 6.67
N ALA A 47 -26.11 -11.00 5.35
CA ALA A 47 -27.17 -11.67 4.59
C ALA A 47 -27.32 -13.14 5.01
N ASP A 48 -26.20 -13.84 5.23
CA ASP A 48 -26.21 -15.21 5.76
C ASP A 48 -26.81 -15.28 7.17
N ALA A 49 -26.35 -14.41 8.07
CA ALA A 49 -26.90 -14.32 9.42
C ALA A 49 -28.42 -14.03 9.40
N ALA A 50 -28.85 -13.10 8.55
CA ALA A 50 -30.27 -12.77 8.39
C ALA A 50 -31.06 -13.93 7.78
N GLY A 51 -30.50 -14.67 6.84
CA GLY A 51 -31.16 -15.83 6.22
C GLY A 51 -31.36 -16.96 7.23
N ILE A 52 -30.38 -17.18 8.10
CA ILE A 52 -30.49 -18.15 9.21
C ILE A 52 -31.52 -17.69 10.25
N ALA A 53 -31.56 -16.40 10.59
CA ALA A 53 -32.44 -15.88 11.65
C ALA A 53 -33.89 -15.70 11.23
N PHE A 54 -34.11 -15.21 10.01
CA PHE A 54 -35.42 -14.71 9.54
C PHE A 54 -35.95 -15.47 8.31
N GLY A 55 -35.20 -16.46 7.83
CA GLY A 55 -35.52 -17.21 6.62
C GLY A 55 -34.92 -16.59 5.35
N TRP A 56 -34.73 -17.43 4.34
CA TRP A 56 -34.12 -17.03 3.08
C TRP A 56 -35.15 -16.50 2.09
N SER A 57 -34.79 -15.39 1.44
CA SER A 57 -35.51 -14.85 0.29
C SER A 57 -34.61 -14.82 -0.93
N ALA A 58 -35.22 -14.79 -2.12
CA ALA A 58 -34.48 -14.72 -3.38
C ALA A 58 -33.60 -13.47 -3.48
N TRP A 59 -34.02 -12.36 -2.86
CA TRP A 59 -33.21 -11.15 -2.75
C TRP A 59 -31.99 -11.37 -1.84
N LEU A 60 -32.20 -11.97 -0.66
CA LEU A 60 -31.13 -12.19 0.31
C LEU A 60 -30.07 -13.16 -0.22
N ALA A 61 -30.49 -14.21 -0.93
CA ALA A 61 -29.61 -15.13 -1.64
C ALA A 61 -28.75 -14.39 -2.69
N ARG A 62 -29.36 -13.52 -3.51
CA ARG A 62 -28.62 -12.69 -4.48
C ARG A 62 -27.69 -11.68 -3.82
N LEU A 63 -28.08 -11.09 -2.69
CA LEU A 63 -27.22 -10.17 -1.94
C LEU A 63 -25.98 -10.91 -1.42
N TYR A 64 -26.18 -12.07 -0.79
CA TYR A 64 -25.09 -12.95 -0.33
C TYR A 64 -24.14 -13.29 -1.48
N TYR A 65 -24.68 -13.85 -2.57
CA TYR A 65 -23.86 -14.40 -3.65
C TYR A 65 -23.25 -13.32 -4.55
N GLY A 66 -23.95 -12.20 -4.71
CA GLY A 66 -23.50 -11.04 -5.48
C GLY A 66 -22.34 -10.34 -4.81
N THR A 67 -22.32 -10.26 -3.48
CA THR A 67 -21.31 -9.51 -2.74
C THR A 67 -20.16 -10.36 -2.21
N GLY A 68 -20.39 -11.61 -1.78
CA GLY A 68 -19.41 -12.41 -1.05
C GLY A 68 -18.46 -13.23 -1.92
N PRO A 69 -18.93 -14.35 -2.52
CA PRO A 69 -18.09 -15.44 -3.04
C PRO A 69 -16.97 -15.06 -4.01
N ALA A 70 -17.16 -14.04 -4.86
CA ALA A 70 -16.17 -13.63 -5.85
C ALA A 70 -15.72 -12.16 -5.68
N LEU A 71 -16.66 -11.21 -5.51
CA LEU A 71 -16.31 -9.78 -5.53
C LEU A 71 -15.47 -9.32 -4.35
N VAL A 72 -15.62 -9.91 -3.16
CA VAL A 72 -14.73 -9.59 -2.02
C VAL A 72 -13.27 -9.86 -2.41
N VAL A 73 -12.98 -11.05 -2.92
CA VAL A 73 -11.61 -11.45 -3.28
C VAL A 73 -11.10 -10.62 -4.45
N ALA A 74 -11.93 -10.38 -5.46
CA ALA A 74 -11.59 -9.53 -6.60
C ALA A 74 -11.17 -8.12 -6.16
N PHE A 75 -11.97 -7.47 -5.31
CA PHE A 75 -11.68 -6.11 -4.85
C PHE A 75 -10.45 -6.06 -3.93
N LEU A 76 -10.29 -7.03 -3.02
CA LEU A 76 -9.07 -7.11 -2.20
C LEU A 76 -7.82 -7.26 -3.08
N ALA A 77 -7.87 -8.10 -4.11
CA ALA A 77 -6.79 -8.30 -5.07
C ALA A 77 -6.52 -7.03 -5.89
N ILE A 78 -7.56 -6.35 -6.39
CA ILE A 78 -7.41 -5.08 -7.12
C ILE A 78 -6.73 -4.02 -6.22
N GLY A 79 -7.14 -3.90 -4.96
CA GLY A 79 -6.48 -2.98 -4.04
C GLY A 79 -5.01 -3.35 -3.78
N GLN A 80 -4.69 -4.64 -3.72
CA GLN A 80 -3.29 -5.10 -3.66
C GLN A 80 -2.50 -4.74 -4.94
N LEU A 81 -3.12 -4.85 -6.12
CA LEU A 81 -2.49 -4.41 -7.38
C LEU A 81 -2.26 -2.91 -7.40
N TYR A 82 -3.14 -2.09 -6.83
CA TYR A 82 -2.89 -0.64 -6.69
C TYR A 82 -1.66 -0.34 -5.82
N LEU A 83 -1.36 -1.20 -4.84
CA LEU A 83 -0.17 -1.07 -3.99
C LEU A 83 1.11 -1.52 -4.72
N LEU A 84 1.04 -2.58 -5.52
CA LEU A 84 2.22 -3.15 -6.20
C LEU A 84 2.54 -2.47 -7.53
N PHE A 85 1.52 -2.14 -8.31
CA PHE A 85 1.64 -1.64 -9.70
C PHE A 85 0.82 -0.35 -9.91
N PRO A 86 1.15 0.74 -9.20
CA PRO A 86 0.32 1.95 -9.18
C PRO A 86 0.17 2.61 -10.56
N LEU A 87 1.21 2.56 -11.41
CA LEU A 87 1.17 3.16 -12.76
C LEU A 87 0.21 2.42 -13.69
N ALA A 88 0.28 1.08 -13.71
CA ALA A 88 -0.62 0.25 -14.52
C ALA A 88 -2.07 0.39 -14.04
N MET A 89 -2.28 0.36 -12.72
CA MET A 89 -3.63 0.48 -12.15
C MET A 89 -4.23 1.87 -12.30
N ARG A 90 -3.42 2.94 -12.42
CA ARG A 90 -3.93 4.27 -12.78
C ARG A 90 -4.58 4.28 -14.17
N ARG A 91 -4.07 3.49 -15.12
CA ARG A 91 -4.59 3.41 -16.48
C ARG A 91 -5.77 2.44 -16.60
N PHE A 92 -5.68 1.27 -15.99
CA PHE A 92 -6.63 0.17 -16.22
C PHE A 92 -7.52 -0.17 -15.03
N GLY A 93 -7.15 0.25 -13.82
CA GLY A 93 -7.75 -0.26 -12.58
C GLY A 93 -9.25 0.00 -12.47
N VAL A 94 -9.73 1.17 -12.85
CA VAL A 94 -11.18 1.48 -12.87
C VAL A 94 -11.91 0.59 -13.88
N GLY A 95 -11.38 0.45 -15.10
CA GLY A 95 -11.97 -0.40 -16.14
C GLY A 95 -12.07 -1.86 -15.72
N ILE A 96 -10.99 -2.42 -15.14
CA ILE A 96 -10.97 -3.79 -14.60
C ILE A 96 -12.01 -3.96 -13.50
N THR A 97 -12.07 -2.99 -12.56
CA THR A 97 -13.03 -3.03 -11.45
C THR A 97 -14.47 -3.05 -11.95
N LEU A 98 -14.82 -2.14 -12.87
CA LEU A 98 -16.16 -2.06 -13.44
C LEU A 98 -16.52 -3.30 -14.25
N PHE A 99 -15.59 -3.80 -15.06
CA PHE A 99 -15.80 -5.00 -15.87
C PHE A 99 -16.07 -6.23 -15.00
N VAL A 100 -15.21 -6.51 -14.01
CA VAL A 100 -15.39 -7.67 -13.11
C VAL A 100 -16.68 -7.55 -12.30
N SER A 101 -17.01 -6.34 -11.84
CA SER A 101 -18.25 -6.07 -11.10
C SER A 101 -19.48 -6.32 -11.96
N ALA A 102 -19.52 -5.75 -13.17
CA ALA A 102 -20.64 -5.89 -14.09
C ALA A 102 -20.83 -7.33 -14.55
N LEU A 103 -19.74 -8.02 -14.88
CA LEU A 103 -19.77 -9.43 -15.26
C LEU A 103 -20.35 -10.29 -14.14
N TRP A 104 -19.82 -10.15 -12.91
CA TRP A 104 -20.27 -10.97 -11.78
C TRP A 104 -21.71 -10.68 -11.39
N VAL A 105 -22.08 -9.40 -11.26
CA VAL A 105 -23.45 -9.00 -10.91
C VAL A 105 -24.44 -9.49 -11.96
N SER A 106 -24.09 -9.42 -13.25
CA SER A 106 -24.93 -9.94 -14.33
C SER A 106 -25.17 -11.46 -14.17
N LEU A 107 -24.12 -12.25 -13.91
CA LEU A 107 -24.25 -13.69 -13.72
C LEU A 107 -25.16 -14.02 -12.53
N VAL A 108 -24.94 -13.38 -11.38
CA VAL A 108 -25.74 -13.64 -10.16
C VAL A 108 -27.20 -13.19 -10.33
N PHE A 109 -27.42 -12.06 -11.00
CA PHE A 109 -28.78 -11.55 -11.19
C PHE A 109 -29.61 -12.47 -12.08
N ASN A 110 -29.00 -12.98 -13.16
CA ASN A 110 -29.65 -13.86 -14.13
C ASN A 110 -29.69 -15.34 -13.71
N ALA A 111 -28.95 -15.75 -12.68
CA ALA A 111 -28.98 -17.12 -12.17
C ALA A 111 -30.40 -17.50 -11.68
N PRO A 112 -30.96 -18.63 -12.14
CA PRO A 112 -32.19 -19.18 -11.60
C PRO A 112 -32.05 -19.49 -10.10
N ILE A 113 -33.17 -19.41 -9.38
CA ILE A 113 -33.24 -19.80 -7.97
C ILE A 113 -34.33 -20.83 -7.83
N ASP A 114 -33.96 -22.01 -7.35
CA ASP A 114 -34.91 -23.05 -6.99
C ASP A 114 -35.68 -22.60 -5.74
N ARG A 115 -36.97 -22.29 -5.93
CA ARG A 115 -37.83 -21.80 -4.85
C ARG A 115 -38.18 -22.87 -3.82
N VAL A 116 -38.14 -24.14 -4.22
CA VAL A 116 -38.41 -25.26 -3.31
C VAL A 116 -37.22 -25.41 -2.37
N ARG A 117 -36.00 -25.40 -2.92
CA ARG A 117 -34.76 -25.53 -2.14
C ARG A 117 -34.42 -24.29 -1.31
N LEU A 118 -34.89 -23.10 -1.71
CA LEU A 118 -34.52 -21.84 -1.05
C LEU A 118 -34.78 -21.81 0.46
N ALA A 119 -35.85 -22.44 0.93
CA ALA A 119 -36.19 -22.46 2.35
C ALA A 119 -35.21 -23.33 3.18
N GLU A 120 -34.69 -24.40 2.58
CA GLU A 120 -33.85 -25.41 3.23
C GLU A 120 -32.35 -25.13 3.02
N ASP A 121 -31.97 -24.86 1.77
CA ASP A 121 -30.58 -24.71 1.31
C ASP A 121 -30.11 -23.25 1.29
N GLY A 122 -31.03 -22.30 1.45
CA GLY A 122 -30.74 -20.87 1.47
C GLY A 122 -30.05 -20.36 0.21
N TRP A 123 -28.89 -19.75 0.35
CA TRP A 123 -28.12 -19.23 -0.79
C TRP A 123 -27.66 -20.33 -1.76
N ASP A 124 -27.59 -21.60 -1.32
CA ASP A 124 -27.18 -22.71 -2.18
C ASP A 124 -28.25 -23.11 -3.20
N ALA A 125 -29.48 -22.60 -3.04
CA ALA A 125 -30.58 -22.75 -4.00
C ALA A 125 -30.39 -21.92 -5.31
N ILE A 126 -29.35 -21.09 -5.38
CA ILE A 126 -28.95 -20.45 -6.64
C ILE A 126 -28.34 -21.52 -7.56
N GLU A 127 -28.94 -21.70 -8.73
CA GLU A 127 -28.42 -22.58 -9.76
C GLU A 127 -27.17 -21.96 -10.39
N ARG A 128 -26.06 -22.71 -10.35
CA ARG A 128 -24.75 -22.24 -10.81
C ARG A 128 -24.40 -22.93 -12.11
N GLY A 129 -24.48 -22.20 -13.21
CA GLY A 129 -23.96 -22.63 -14.50
C GLY A 129 -22.44 -22.84 -14.46
N THR A 130 -21.92 -23.54 -15.47
CA THR A 130 -20.47 -23.85 -15.57
C THR A 130 -19.63 -22.59 -15.56
N GLU A 131 -20.09 -21.54 -16.27
CA GLU A 131 -19.47 -20.23 -16.35
C GLU A 131 -19.33 -19.56 -14.97
N MET A 132 -20.36 -19.63 -14.14
CA MET A 132 -20.36 -19.01 -12.81
C MET A 132 -19.37 -19.72 -11.89
N VAL A 133 -19.32 -21.06 -11.95
CA VAL A 133 -18.34 -21.86 -11.20
C VAL A 133 -16.93 -21.55 -11.64
N VAL A 134 -16.65 -21.59 -12.95
CA VAL A 134 -15.32 -21.33 -13.52
C VAL A 134 -14.83 -19.93 -13.17
N ILE A 135 -15.67 -18.91 -13.34
CA ILE A 135 -15.32 -17.52 -13.02
C ILE A 135 -15.04 -17.35 -11.53
N THR A 136 -15.84 -17.97 -10.64
CA THR A 136 -15.60 -17.94 -9.19
C THR A 136 -14.27 -18.57 -8.83
N VAL A 137 -13.98 -19.75 -9.39
CA VAL A 137 -12.71 -20.45 -9.16
C VAL A 137 -11.55 -19.58 -9.63
N LEU A 138 -11.63 -19.04 -10.84
CA LEU A 138 -10.59 -18.18 -11.41
C LEU A 138 -10.35 -16.93 -10.56
N ILE A 139 -11.41 -16.18 -10.24
CA ILE A 139 -11.32 -14.95 -9.43
C ILE A 139 -10.71 -15.25 -8.06
N ASN A 140 -11.17 -16.32 -7.40
CA ASN A 140 -10.68 -16.64 -6.07
C ASN A 140 -9.23 -17.13 -6.10
N SER A 141 -8.88 -18.01 -7.02
CA SER A 141 -7.51 -18.52 -7.13
C SER A 141 -6.52 -17.42 -7.51
N VAL A 142 -6.81 -16.63 -8.56
CA VAL A 142 -5.94 -15.53 -9.01
C VAL A 142 -5.89 -14.42 -7.97
N GLY A 143 -7.04 -14.03 -7.41
CA GLY A 143 -7.11 -12.98 -6.41
C GLY A 143 -6.39 -13.34 -5.12
N THR A 144 -6.56 -14.57 -4.62
CA THR A 144 -5.79 -15.08 -3.48
C THR A 144 -4.29 -15.09 -3.78
N ALA A 145 -3.86 -15.55 -4.96
CA ALA A 145 -2.45 -15.54 -5.35
C ALA A 145 -1.86 -14.11 -5.37
N ILE A 146 -2.60 -13.12 -5.87
CA ILE A 146 -2.18 -11.71 -5.86
C ILE A 146 -2.03 -11.19 -4.42
N ILE A 147 -3.02 -11.44 -3.55
CA ILE A 147 -3.00 -10.95 -2.17
C ILE A 147 -1.86 -11.61 -1.39
N VAL A 148 -1.79 -12.94 -1.42
CA VAL A 148 -0.77 -13.73 -0.71
C VAL A 148 0.62 -13.43 -1.25
N GLY A 149 0.81 -13.44 -2.57
CA GLY A 149 2.09 -13.12 -3.19
C GLY A 149 2.55 -11.70 -2.86
N GLY A 150 1.65 -10.71 -2.97
CA GLY A 150 1.97 -9.32 -2.66
C GLY A 150 2.30 -9.06 -1.19
N THR A 151 1.58 -9.69 -0.27
CA THR A 151 1.81 -9.54 1.17
C THR A 151 3.03 -10.33 1.62
N ALA A 152 3.24 -11.56 1.13
CA ALA A 152 4.45 -12.35 1.41
C ALA A 152 5.71 -11.67 0.88
N TRP A 153 5.67 -11.11 -0.33
CA TRP A 153 6.76 -10.30 -0.88
C TRP A 153 7.07 -9.08 0.01
N SER A 154 6.03 -8.38 0.47
CA SER A 154 6.19 -7.25 1.38
C SER A 154 6.81 -7.67 2.72
N VAL A 155 6.40 -8.80 3.29
CA VAL A 155 6.99 -9.37 4.52
C VAL A 155 8.46 -9.66 4.31
N TRP A 156 8.81 -10.41 3.26
CA TRP A 156 10.18 -10.77 2.95
C TRP A 156 11.06 -9.53 2.73
N ARG A 157 10.56 -8.54 1.97
CA ARG A 157 11.27 -7.28 1.71
C ARG A 157 11.53 -6.48 2.98
N PHE A 158 10.54 -6.35 3.86
CA PHE A 158 10.69 -5.62 5.12
C PHE A 158 11.61 -6.34 6.11
N TRP A 159 11.51 -7.67 6.17
CA TRP A 159 12.39 -8.50 6.97
C TRP A 159 13.85 -8.38 6.53
N ARG A 160 14.13 -8.51 5.23
CA ARG A 160 15.49 -8.39 4.66
C ARG A 160 16.12 -7.03 4.93
N ARG A 161 15.32 -5.96 4.96
CA ARG A 161 15.81 -4.58 5.17
C ARG A 161 15.82 -4.15 6.64
N GLY A 162 15.29 -4.96 7.57
CA GLY A 162 15.24 -4.62 9.00
C GLY A 162 14.39 -3.38 9.34
N VAL A 163 13.47 -2.98 8.44
CA VAL A 163 12.66 -1.76 8.58
C VAL A 163 11.17 -2.09 8.48
N TYR A 164 10.34 -1.18 8.97
CA TYR A 164 8.87 -1.26 8.89
C TYR A 164 8.22 -2.44 9.64
N ARG A 165 8.67 -2.73 10.87
CA ARG A 165 8.24 -3.89 11.67
C ARG A 165 6.72 -4.01 11.80
N HIS A 166 6.01 -2.92 12.09
CA HIS A 166 4.56 -2.96 12.26
C HIS A 166 3.84 -3.26 10.94
N ARG A 167 4.36 -2.75 9.81
CA ARG A 167 3.84 -3.09 8.48
C ARG A 167 4.14 -4.52 8.09
N MET A 168 5.32 -5.03 8.44
CA MET A 168 5.68 -6.43 8.23
C MET A 168 4.73 -7.37 8.97
N ILE A 169 4.49 -7.13 10.26
CA ILE A 169 3.51 -7.89 11.05
C ILE A 169 2.12 -7.77 10.43
N GLY A 170 1.75 -6.56 10.00
CA GLY A 170 0.49 -6.31 9.31
C GLY A 170 0.31 -7.14 8.04
N CYS A 171 1.31 -7.13 7.14
CA CYS A 171 1.32 -7.94 5.93
C CYS A 171 1.29 -9.44 6.24
N ALA A 172 2.01 -9.90 7.27
CA ALA A 172 2.01 -11.32 7.67
C ALA A 172 0.62 -11.78 8.13
N LEU A 173 -0.06 -10.95 8.95
CA LEU A 173 -1.43 -11.23 9.41
C LEU A 173 -2.44 -11.23 8.26
N ILE A 174 -2.33 -10.29 7.31
CA ILE A 174 -3.18 -10.26 6.12
C ILE A 174 -2.95 -11.51 5.27
N CYS A 175 -1.69 -11.87 5.00
CA CYS A 175 -1.32 -13.07 4.25
C CYS A 175 -1.93 -14.33 4.87
N ALA A 176 -1.67 -14.56 6.16
CA ALA A 176 -2.17 -15.73 6.87
C ALA A 176 -3.71 -15.74 6.96
N GLY A 177 -4.34 -14.59 7.23
CA GLY A 177 -5.79 -14.48 7.26
C GLY A 177 -6.43 -14.76 5.90
N THR A 178 -5.84 -14.30 4.79
CA THR A 178 -6.30 -14.62 3.43
C THR A 178 -6.21 -16.11 3.14
N LEU A 179 -5.13 -16.79 3.57
CA LEU A 179 -5.00 -18.24 3.42
C LEU A 179 -6.05 -19.01 4.23
N VAL A 180 -6.36 -18.55 5.45
CA VAL A 180 -7.43 -19.14 6.28
C VAL A 180 -8.80 -19.00 5.59
N VAL A 181 -9.13 -17.82 5.06
CA VAL A 181 -10.38 -17.62 4.30
C VAL A 181 -10.43 -18.51 3.05
N ALA A 182 -9.32 -18.60 2.30
CA ALA A 182 -9.24 -19.42 1.09
C ALA A 182 -9.40 -20.92 1.39
N ALA A 183 -8.85 -21.40 2.51
CA ALA A 183 -9.05 -22.77 2.98
C ALA A 183 -10.54 -23.04 3.28
N GLY A 184 -11.21 -22.11 3.99
CA GLY A 184 -12.65 -22.20 4.26
C GLY A 184 -13.50 -22.30 2.99
N GLY A 185 -13.20 -21.47 1.98
CA GLY A 185 -13.89 -21.52 0.68
C GLY A 185 -13.60 -22.78 -0.14
N SER A 186 -12.46 -23.44 0.11
CA SER A 186 -12.14 -24.73 -0.52
C SER A 186 -12.90 -25.88 0.16
N LEU A 187 -12.99 -25.85 1.49
CA LEU A 187 -13.77 -26.82 2.29
C LEU A 187 -15.26 -26.78 1.97
N SER A 188 -15.84 -25.60 1.74
CA SER A 188 -17.26 -25.51 1.34
C SER A 188 -17.55 -26.17 -0.01
N ARG A 189 -16.61 -26.11 -0.96
CA ARG A 189 -16.73 -26.82 -2.26
C ARG A 189 -16.64 -28.34 -2.12
N LEU A 190 -16.03 -28.83 -1.04
CA LEU A 190 -15.96 -30.25 -0.69
C LEU A 190 -17.19 -30.72 0.12
N GLY A 191 -18.21 -29.87 0.28
CA GLY A 191 -19.46 -30.20 0.97
C GLY A 191 -19.47 -29.85 2.47
N HIS A 192 -18.39 -29.28 3.00
CA HIS A 192 -18.29 -28.93 4.43
C HIS A 192 -18.61 -27.45 4.68
N TYR A 193 -19.86 -27.07 4.47
CA TYR A 193 -20.34 -25.69 4.59
C TYR A 193 -20.25 -25.16 6.03
N GLU A 194 -20.32 -26.04 7.03
CA GLU A 194 -20.24 -25.68 8.44
C GLU A 194 -18.94 -24.98 8.85
N TYR A 195 -17.83 -25.27 8.16
CA TYR A 195 -16.52 -24.67 8.46
C TYR A 195 -16.27 -23.34 7.77
N LEU A 196 -17.07 -22.99 6.75
CA LEU A 196 -16.86 -21.80 5.94
C LEU A 196 -16.80 -20.54 6.81
N TYR A 197 -17.82 -20.34 7.65
CA TYR A 197 -17.91 -19.13 8.47
C TYR A 197 -16.96 -19.13 9.68
N ILE A 198 -16.55 -20.31 10.16
CA ILE A 198 -15.50 -20.42 11.18
C ILE A 198 -14.18 -19.89 10.61
N ALA A 199 -13.80 -20.37 9.42
CA ALA A 199 -12.62 -19.90 8.72
C ALA A 199 -12.74 -18.42 8.33
N MET A 200 -13.90 -17.96 7.87
CA MET A 200 -14.12 -16.54 7.58
C MET A 200 -13.94 -15.64 8.81
N ALA A 201 -14.52 -16.01 9.96
CA ALA A 201 -14.43 -15.21 11.19
C ALA A 201 -12.98 -15.09 11.68
N ILE A 202 -12.24 -16.20 11.70
CA ILE A 202 -10.82 -16.22 12.08
C ILE A 202 -10.00 -15.42 11.06
N GLY A 203 -10.16 -15.72 9.78
CA GLY A 203 -9.38 -15.12 8.71
C GLY A 203 -9.60 -13.61 8.60
N VAL A 204 -10.85 -13.13 8.69
CA VAL A 204 -11.14 -11.69 8.67
C VAL A 204 -10.66 -11.00 9.93
N GLY A 205 -10.70 -11.67 11.09
CA GLY A 205 -10.10 -11.17 12.33
C GLY A 205 -8.58 -10.94 12.19
N MET A 206 -7.88 -11.89 11.56
CA MET A 206 -6.45 -11.76 11.26
C MET A 206 -6.18 -10.62 10.27
N ILE A 207 -6.94 -10.54 9.18
CA ILE A 207 -6.80 -9.48 8.18
C ILE A 207 -7.04 -8.10 8.83
N PHE A 208 -8.09 -7.95 9.63
CA PHE A 208 -8.38 -6.71 10.34
C PHE A 208 -7.28 -6.36 11.35
N GLY A 209 -6.80 -7.33 12.11
CA GLY A 209 -5.63 -7.17 12.98
C GLY A 209 -4.40 -6.68 12.20
N GLY A 210 -4.18 -7.21 11.00
CA GLY A 210 -3.11 -6.79 10.11
C GLY A 210 -3.26 -5.36 9.57
N VAL A 211 -4.49 -4.94 9.25
CA VAL A 211 -4.81 -3.55 8.91
C VAL A 211 -4.50 -2.63 10.09
N LEU A 212 -4.89 -2.99 11.31
CA LEU A 212 -4.61 -2.19 12.51
C LEU A 212 -3.11 -2.12 12.82
N ALA A 213 -2.38 -3.23 12.69
CA ALA A 213 -0.93 -3.28 12.88
C ALA A 213 -0.21 -2.35 11.90
N SER A 214 -0.59 -2.38 10.62
CA SER A 214 0.04 -1.57 9.56
C SER A 214 -0.11 -0.05 9.75
N ARG A 215 -1.06 0.39 10.59
CA ARG A 215 -1.30 1.81 10.90
C ARG A 215 -0.38 2.34 11.99
N ARG A 216 0.26 1.47 12.78
CA ARG A 216 1.19 1.89 13.83
C ARG A 216 2.45 2.43 13.16
N LEU A 217 2.85 3.63 13.56
CA LEU A 217 4.11 4.21 13.14
C LEU A 217 5.24 3.37 13.75
N ASP A 218 6.20 2.96 12.93
CA ASP A 218 7.42 2.39 13.45
C ASP A 218 8.16 3.46 14.23
N ARG A 219 8.48 3.14 15.49
CA ARG A 219 9.31 4.00 16.32
C ARG A 219 10.68 4.06 15.65
N ILE A 220 11.10 5.25 15.26
CA ILE A 220 12.48 5.45 14.78
C ILE A 220 13.39 5.02 15.95
N PRO A 221 14.37 4.12 15.75
CA PRO A 221 15.23 3.65 16.83
C PRO A 221 15.80 4.82 17.63
N ALA A 222 15.77 4.73 18.96
CA ALA A 222 16.16 5.81 19.87
C ALA A 222 17.62 6.29 19.67
N GLU A 223 18.47 5.53 19.00
CA GLU A 223 19.79 5.98 18.53
C GLU A 223 19.72 7.20 17.60
N SER A 224 18.64 7.35 16.84
CA SER A 224 18.36 8.58 16.05
C SER A 224 17.66 9.67 16.87
N SER A 225 17.18 9.35 18.07
CA SER A 225 16.56 10.28 19.01
C SER A 225 17.57 10.90 19.99
N ILE A 226 18.87 10.61 19.85
CA ILE A 226 19.94 11.37 20.52
C ILE A 226 20.02 12.81 19.95
N MET A 227 19.34 13.09 18.83
CA MET A 227 19.05 14.47 18.35
C MET A 227 17.68 14.98 18.78
N ALA A 228 17.15 14.56 19.92
CA ALA A 228 16.25 15.43 20.67
C ALA A 228 17.09 16.63 21.10
N VAL A 229 17.15 17.64 20.23
CA VAL A 229 17.82 18.92 20.47
C VAL A 229 17.34 19.42 21.82
N ASP A 230 18.20 19.30 22.81
CA ASP A 230 18.09 20.02 24.05
C ASP A 230 18.19 21.50 23.67
N LEU A 231 17.05 22.20 23.67
CA LEU A 231 16.99 23.64 23.39
C LEU A 231 17.66 24.47 24.51
N THR A 232 18.23 23.82 25.53
CA THR A 232 19.01 24.44 26.60
C THR A 232 20.49 24.03 26.64
N GLY A 233 20.95 23.20 25.69
CA GLY A 233 22.36 22.80 25.58
C GLY A 233 23.23 23.81 24.80
N PRO A 234 24.57 23.83 25.03
CA PRO A 234 25.48 24.74 24.34
C PRO A 234 25.40 24.59 22.80
N PRO A 235 25.75 25.65 22.04
CA PRO A 235 25.44 25.78 20.62
C PRO A 235 25.89 24.56 19.81
N ALA A 236 25.04 24.19 18.84
CA ALA A 236 25.09 22.98 18.02
C ALA A 236 26.36 22.83 17.16
N HIS A 237 27.50 22.55 17.80
CA HIS A 237 28.73 22.16 17.13
C HIS A 237 28.95 20.64 17.07
N ASP A 238 28.17 19.86 17.85
CA ASP A 238 28.39 18.41 18.03
C ASP A 238 27.20 17.52 17.60
N LEU A 239 26.55 17.86 16.49
CA LEU A 239 25.65 16.90 15.83
C LEU A 239 26.50 15.92 14.99
N PRO A 240 26.27 14.60 15.06
CA PRO A 240 27.05 13.64 14.29
C PRO A 240 26.89 13.93 12.78
N LEU A 241 27.96 14.44 12.18
CA LEU A 241 28.09 14.83 10.78
C LEU A 241 27.91 13.64 9.84
N ALA A 242 26.67 13.28 9.57
CA ALA A 242 26.30 12.31 8.53
C ALA A 242 26.01 13.02 7.20
N ASN A 243 27.02 13.72 6.64
CA ASN A 243 27.32 13.93 5.21
C ASN A 243 28.43 15.00 5.04
N THR A 244 29.64 14.72 5.53
CA THR A 244 30.70 15.74 5.66
C THR A 244 31.21 16.29 4.31
N SER A 245 31.17 15.53 3.22
CA SER A 245 31.73 15.96 1.92
C SER A 245 30.80 16.85 1.11
N GLY A 246 29.55 16.43 0.88
CA GLY A 246 28.57 17.19 0.10
C GLY A 246 28.14 18.49 0.80
N LEU A 247 27.99 18.45 2.13
CA LEU A 247 27.68 19.65 2.91
C LEU A 247 28.87 20.61 2.97
N ALA A 248 30.11 20.12 3.12
CA ALA A 248 31.29 20.98 3.09
C ALA A 248 31.48 21.65 1.73
N PHE A 249 31.29 20.92 0.63
CA PHE A 249 31.30 21.49 -0.72
C PHE A 249 30.25 22.59 -0.88
N LEU A 250 29.02 22.35 -0.41
CA LEU A 250 27.95 23.34 -0.51
C LEU A 250 28.23 24.59 0.33
N GLN A 251 28.84 24.43 1.51
CA GLN A 251 29.23 25.55 2.36
C GLN A 251 30.38 26.37 1.74
N ASP A 252 31.40 25.71 1.18
CA ASP A 252 32.48 26.38 0.44
C ASP A 252 31.92 27.15 -0.77
N LEU A 253 31.00 26.52 -1.52
CA LEU A 253 30.32 27.16 -2.64
C LEU A 253 29.51 28.38 -2.19
N LEU A 254 28.77 28.28 -1.08
CA LEU A 254 27.95 29.38 -0.56
C LEU A 254 28.79 30.56 -0.08
N LEU A 255 29.84 30.29 0.70
CA LEU A 255 30.65 31.31 1.37
C LEU A 255 31.72 31.91 0.45
N GLY A 256 32.24 31.12 -0.48
CA GLY A 256 33.40 31.48 -1.31
C GLY A 256 33.06 32.08 -2.67
N ARG A 257 31.79 32.11 -3.08
CA ARG A 257 31.40 32.43 -4.47
C ARG A 257 30.20 33.39 -4.57
N ASP A 258 30.15 34.13 -5.68
CA ASP A 258 29.02 35.00 -5.99
C ASP A 258 27.85 34.23 -6.64
N ASP A 259 26.72 34.90 -6.83
CA ASP A 259 25.51 34.26 -7.37
C ASP A 259 25.69 33.73 -8.82
N THR A 260 26.51 34.41 -9.62
CA THR A 260 26.75 34.02 -11.03
C THR A 260 27.65 32.78 -11.11
N GLU A 261 28.63 32.68 -10.22
CA GLU A 261 29.50 31.52 -10.15
C GLU A 261 28.80 30.32 -9.50
N ILE A 262 27.92 30.56 -8.53
CA ILE A 262 26.99 29.54 -8.01
C ILE A 262 26.13 28.98 -9.14
N ASP A 263 25.57 29.85 -10.00
CA ASP A 263 24.74 29.43 -11.13
C ASP A 263 25.51 28.55 -12.12
N ARG A 264 26.72 28.99 -12.49
CA ARG A 264 27.61 28.24 -13.39
C ARG A 264 27.89 26.84 -12.83
N ILE A 265 28.32 26.76 -11.58
CA ILE A 265 28.67 25.49 -10.94
C ILE A 265 27.42 24.59 -10.82
N CYS A 266 26.30 25.11 -10.35
CA CYS A 266 25.06 24.33 -10.29
C CYS A 266 24.65 23.78 -11.66
N THR A 267 24.82 24.58 -12.73
CA THR A 267 24.53 24.18 -14.11
C THR A 267 25.48 23.10 -14.62
N GLU A 268 26.77 23.15 -14.25
CA GLU A 268 27.75 22.08 -14.53
C GLU A 268 27.34 20.75 -13.88
N TRP A 269 26.70 20.82 -12.72
CA TRP A 269 26.07 19.68 -12.04
C TRP A 269 24.65 19.37 -12.54
N SER A 270 24.27 19.85 -13.72
CA SER A 270 22.97 19.64 -14.36
C SER A 270 21.76 20.20 -13.60
N VAL A 271 21.97 21.19 -12.71
CA VAL A 271 20.91 21.88 -11.98
C VAL A 271 20.75 23.30 -12.53
N ALA A 272 19.92 23.45 -13.55
CA ALA A 272 19.63 24.73 -14.19
C ALA A 272 18.86 25.70 -13.28
N ARG A 273 19.07 26.99 -13.47
CA ARG A 273 18.39 28.04 -12.71
C ARG A 273 16.99 28.31 -13.22
N GLU A 274 16.02 28.07 -12.34
CA GLU A 274 14.63 28.46 -12.57
C GLU A 274 14.36 29.88 -12.05
N THR A 275 13.84 30.74 -12.93
CA THR A 275 13.61 32.17 -12.64
C THR A 275 12.27 32.46 -11.97
N THR A 276 11.46 31.45 -11.67
CA THR A 276 10.16 31.60 -11.00
C THR A 276 10.32 32.34 -9.67
N PRO A 277 9.59 33.46 -9.45
CA PRO A 277 9.89 34.41 -8.37
C PRO A 277 9.52 33.91 -6.96
N ALA A 278 8.78 32.81 -6.84
CA ALA A 278 8.33 32.27 -5.56
C ALA A 278 8.67 30.78 -5.43
N LEU A 279 9.06 30.35 -4.22
CA LEU A 279 9.25 28.94 -3.89
C LEU A 279 7.89 28.23 -3.87
N SER A 280 7.84 27.03 -4.46
CA SER A 280 6.71 26.12 -4.23
C SER A 280 6.69 25.66 -2.76
N ARG A 281 5.56 25.11 -2.29
CA ARG A 281 5.49 24.51 -0.94
C ARG A 281 6.53 23.39 -0.74
N ASN A 282 6.92 22.69 -1.81
CA ASN A 282 7.95 21.66 -1.75
C ASN A 282 9.33 22.30 -1.61
N ASP A 283 9.64 23.28 -2.45
CA ASP A 283 10.92 23.98 -2.45
C ASP A 283 11.17 24.67 -1.10
N ALA A 284 10.14 25.31 -0.53
CA ALA A 284 10.23 25.94 0.78
C ALA A 284 10.56 24.95 1.90
N ARG A 285 9.98 23.73 1.86
CA ARG A 285 10.29 22.67 2.85
C ARG A 285 11.71 22.14 2.66
N ARG A 286 12.17 21.98 1.42
CA ARG A 286 13.53 21.53 1.12
C ARG A 286 14.55 22.59 1.56
N ALA A 287 14.32 23.85 1.23
CA ALA A 287 15.16 24.98 1.63
C ALA A 287 15.25 25.11 3.16
N TRP A 288 14.12 24.94 3.87
CA TRP A 288 14.12 24.94 5.33
C TRP A 288 14.94 23.79 5.92
N ARG A 289 14.88 22.59 5.34
CA ARG A 289 15.69 21.45 5.80
C ARG A 289 17.18 21.69 5.59
N LEU A 290 17.56 22.27 4.45
CA LEU A 290 18.94 22.66 4.19
C LEU A 290 19.43 23.69 5.22
N ARG A 291 18.59 24.69 5.53
CA ARG A 291 18.90 25.71 6.55
C ARG A 291 19.25 25.12 7.93
N LEU A 292 18.62 24.01 8.33
CA LEU A 292 18.87 23.38 9.62
C LEU A 292 20.22 22.67 9.73
N VAL A 293 20.89 22.42 8.60
CA VAL A 293 22.18 21.69 8.58
C VAL A 293 23.36 22.56 8.15
N LEU A 294 23.11 23.80 7.70
CA LEU A 294 24.16 24.75 7.33
C LEU A 294 24.75 25.45 8.57
N ALA A 295 26.03 25.78 8.50
CA ALA A 295 26.68 26.67 9.46
C ALA A 295 26.01 28.07 9.48
N PRO A 296 26.05 28.81 10.62
CA PRO A 296 25.30 30.07 10.78
C PRO A 296 25.61 31.15 9.74
N ASP A 297 26.87 31.27 9.34
CA ASP A 297 27.36 32.16 8.29
C ASP A 297 26.81 31.75 6.91
N ALA A 298 26.82 30.44 6.60
CA ALA A 298 26.25 29.89 5.39
C ALA A 298 24.72 30.06 5.34
N VAL A 299 24.02 29.99 6.48
CA VAL A 299 22.58 30.30 6.58
C VAL A 299 22.31 31.76 6.21
N ALA A 300 23.05 32.70 6.80
CA ALA A 300 22.87 34.13 6.50
C ALA A 300 23.11 34.42 5.02
N ARG A 301 24.17 33.81 4.45
CA ARG A 301 24.49 33.92 3.03
C ARG A 301 23.41 33.31 2.14
N PHE A 302 22.92 32.12 2.49
CA PHE A 302 21.84 31.44 1.76
C PHE A 302 20.54 32.25 1.78
N ASP A 303 20.13 32.79 2.93
CA ASP A 303 18.90 33.58 3.06
C ASP A 303 18.96 34.89 2.29
N GLY A 304 20.16 35.46 2.10
CA GLY A 304 20.40 36.65 1.28
C GLY A 304 20.40 36.42 -0.23
N LEU A 305 20.38 35.17 -0.70
CA LEU A 305 20.36 34.85 -2.13
C LEU A 305 18.95 35.03 -2.76
N PRO A 306 18.89 35.34 -4.08
CA PRO A 306 17.64 35.30 -4.83
C PRO A 306 16.89 33.98 -4.67
N VAL A 307 15.56 34.03 -4.81
CA VAL A 307 14.71 32.83 -4.70
C VAL A 307 15.12 31.72 -5.67
N SER A 308 15.51 32.11 -6.88
CA SER A 308 16.02 31.21 -7.93
C SER A 308 17.28 30.45 -7.47
N ALA A 309 18.25 31.16 -6.92
CA ALA A 309 19.50 30.60 -6.41
C ALA A 309 19.27 29.69 -5.20
N ARG A 310 18.40 30.10 -4.26
CA ARG A 310 18.03 29.26 -3.12
C ARG A 310 17.38 27.95 -3.57
N ARG A 311 16.49 27.99 -4.57
CA ARG A 311 15.89 26.77 -5.16
C ARG A 311 16.97 25.90 -5.80
N GLN A 312 17.85 26.49 -6.60
CA GLN A 312 18.91 25.80 -7.33
C GLN A 312 19.86 25.05 -6.38
N LEU A 313 20.37 25.72 -5.34
CA LEU A 313 21.24 25.12 -4.32
C LEU A 313 20.53 24.03 -3.52
N THR A 314 19.25 24.24 -3.21
CA THR A 314 18.44 23.24 -2.52
C THR A 314 18.27 21.97 -3.37
N THR A 315 18.05 22.12 -4.68
CA THR A 315 17.99 21.01 -5.63
C THR A 315 19.33 20.30 -5.75
N LEU A 316 20.43 21.04 -5.90
CA LEU A 316 21.79 20.48 -5.94
C LEU A 316 22.08 19.61 -4.71
N TYR A 317 21.78 20.11 -3.52
CA TYR A 317 22.01 19.35 -2.28
C TYR A 317 21.16 18.08 -2.21
N HIS A 318 19.85 18.20 -2.47
CA HIS A 318 18.91 17.09 -2.27
C HIS A 318 18.94 16.04 -3.37
N ASP A 319 19.20 16.44 -4.61
CA ASP A 319 19.06 15.55 -5.75
C ASP A 319 20.44 15.08 -6.29
N VAL A 320 21.53 15.81 -5.99
CA VAL A 320 22.91 15.45 -6.41
C VAL A 320 23.80 15.08 -5.23
N LEU A 321 24.03 16.01 -4.29
CA LEU A 321 25.07 15.85 -3.25
C LEU A 321 24.70 14.87 -2.12
N THR A 322 23.44 14.47 -2.04
CA THR A 322 22.95 13.45 -1.08
C THR A 322 22.63 12.11 -1.75
N TRP A 323 22.97 11.95 -3.04
CA TRP A 323 22.69 10.75 -3.84
C TRP A 323 23.35 9.47 -3.32
N GLU A 324 24.43 9.54 -2.54
CA GLU A 324 25.06 8.37 -1.92
C GLU A 324 24.12 7.53 -1.01
N ARG A 325 22.99 8.07 -0.57
CA ARG A 325 21.95 7.30 0.14
C ARG A 325 21.01 6.54 -0.80
N SER A 326 20.91 6.94 -2.06
CA SER A 326 20.04 6.36 -3.09
C SER A 326 20.80 5.37 -3.98
N GLY A 327 22.02 5.73 -4.39
CA GLY A 327 22.83 4.97 -5.35
C GLY A 327 23.52 3.72 -4.79
N ARG A 328 23.67 3.59 -3.47
CA ARG A 328 24.21 2.35 -2.87
C ARG A 328 23.30 1.14 -3.05
N ASP A 329 21.99 1.35 -3.12
CA ASP A 329 21.03 0.29 -3.47
C ASP A 329 21.13 -0.08 -4.97
N GLU A 330 21.41 0.90 -5.83
CA GLU A 330 21.48 0.76 -7.30
C GLU A 330 22.81 0.13 -7.77
N ILE A 331 23.94 0.52 -7.17
CA ILE A 331 25.26 -0.07 -7.43
C ILE A 331 25.33 -1.50 -6.89
N ALA A 332 24.69 -1.80 -5.74
CA ALA A 332 24.59 -3.16 -5.25
C ALA A 332 23.78 -4.07 -6.20
N GLU A 333 22.79 -3.53 -6.92
CA GLU A 333 21.98 -4.25 -7.90
C GLU A 333 22.75 -4.47 -9.23
N ILE A 334 23.59 -3.51 -9.63
CA ILE A 334 24.49 -3.62 -10.78
C ILE A 334 25.63 -4.61 -10.51
N VAL A 335 26.25 -4.57 -9.31
CA VAL A 335 27.32 -5.50 -8.93
C VAL A 335 26.80 -6.94 -8.71
N ALA A 336 25.51 -7.10 -8.33
CA ALA A 336 24.87 -8.40 -8.21
C ALA A 336 24.47 -9.05 -9.55
N SER A 337 24.58 -8.31 -10.66
CA SER A 337 24.19 -8.76 -12.01
C SER A 337 25.39 -8.64 -12.96
N PRO A 338 26.38 -9.55 -12.91
CA PRO A 338 27.44 -9.54 -13.91
C PRO A 338 26.81 -9.88 -15.26
N GLU A 339 26.88 -8.94 -16.21
CA GLU A 339 26.57 -9.21 -17.62
C GLU A 339 27.37 -10.44 -18.08
N PRO A 340 26.76 -11.40 -18.80
CA PRO A 340 27.50 -12.50 -19.37
C PRO A 340 28.45 -11.97 -20.44
N VAL A 341 29.76 -12.14 -20.20
CA VAL A 341 30.80 -11.94 -21.21
C VAL A 341 30.43 -12.75 -22.46
N PRO A 342 30.30 -12.15 -23.65
CA PRO A 342 29.97 -12.89 -24.86
C PRO A 342 31.14 -13.82 -25.18
N ALA A 343 30.84 -15.13 -25.23
CA ALA A 343 31.80 -16.15 -25.60
C ALA A 343 32.33 -15.88 -27.01
N THR A 344 33.63 -15.59 -27.11
CA THR A 344 34.38 -15.62 -28.36
C THR A 344 34.32 -17.03 -28.93
N ARG A 345 33.58 -17.20 -30.04
CA ARG A 345 33.66 -18.43 -30.85
C ARG A 345 34.99 -18.42 -31.59
N HIS A 346 35.93 -19.23 -31.13
CA HIS A 346 36.98 -19.77 -32.00
C HIS A 346 36.45 -21.05 -32.66
N ALA A 347 36.10 -20.94 -33.94
CA ALA A 347 36.26 -21.96 -34.98
C ALA A 347 35.98 -21.29 -36.33
#